data_AF-A0A821SYW3-F1
#
_entry.id   AF-A0A821SYW3-F1
#
_cell.length_a   1.000
_cell.length_b   1.000
_cell.length_c   1.000
_cell.angle_alpha   90.00
_cell.angle_beta   90.00
_cell.angle_gamma   90.00
#
_symmetry.space_group_name_H-M   'P 1'
#
loop_
_entity.id
_entity.type
_entity.pdbx_description
1 polymer ?
#
loop_
_entity_poly.entity_id
_entity_poly.type
_entity_poly.pdbx_seq_one_letter_code
_entity_poly.pdbx_strand_id
1 'polypeptide(L)'
;DCLYLLDGRFNQLHTFYVNLCHIRRPFDHRLHGRRLYEMINQDDLPNLKCFSFSSNYETFDYDELILPLLYRMSNLEQLGLYLLVYVNETFIDGNHLKKKIINRMPRLNQFTFYIRSSIYTDNKFNLPSTEDIQRTFIDFRNNEIISYVNYFLEAKESQCHIYSYPPLMEYYGDITNDFPGGLFEYVRVVSLNDEHPFEHEFFLRIQKSFPFMEQLTVINHKPQNRKQSYESNIDNQNLSVIEYFFLNTLDIINTHDDYIEEFLFDTKTYFQNNVYLQINYESLKRVTHNFTRDATRVNCTKINKLYVHCGSKCSNSLQEYFPYAKISHGGIF
;
A
#
# COMPACT_ATOMS: atom_id res chain seq x y z
N ASP A 1 18.75 7.04 -10.34
CA ASP A 1 20.23 7.05 -10.43
C ASP A 1 20.90 5.67 -10.33
N CYS A 2 20.19 4.56 -10.02
CA CYS A 2 20.85 3.24 -9.89
C CYS A 2 21.17 2.48 -11.20
N LEU A 3 20.58 2.83 -12.36
CA LEU A 3 20.86 2.13 -13.63
C LEU A 3 22.14 2.63 -14.34
N TYR A 4 22.60 3.85 -14.02
CA TYR A 4 23.78 4.46 -14.65
C TYR A 4 25.11 4.18 -13.91
N LEU A 5 25.08 3.42 -12.81
CA LEU A 5 26.25 3.17 -11.97
C LEU A 5 27.00 1.86 -12.24
N LEU A 6 26.58 1.06 -13.23
CA LEU A 6 27.21 -0.23 -13.53
C LEU A 6 27.84 -0.23 -14.92
N ASP A 7 28.90 0.56 -15.02
CA ASP A 7 29.85 0.59 -16.12
C ASP A 7 30.55 -0.79 -16.26
N GLY A 8 30.30 -1.50 -17.36
CA GLY A 8 31.11 -2.62 -17.89
C GLY A 8 31.20 -3.94 -17.10
N ARG A 9 30.58 -4.09 -15.91
CA ARG A 9 30.70 -5.31 -15.05
C ARG A 9 29.42 -6.14 -14.89
N PHE A 10 28.39 -5.85 -15.69
CA PHE A 10 27.08 -6.51 -15.62
C PHE A 10 27.16 -8.05 -15.73
N ASN A 11 28.08 -8.57 -16.56
CA ASN A 11 28.23 -10.01 -16.81
C ASN A 11 28.79 -10.82 -15.63
N GLN A 12 29.21 -10.19 -14.53
CA GLN A 12 29.72 -10.85 -13.32
C GLN A 12 28.70 -10.89 -12.18
N LEU A 13 27.53 -10.27 -12.34
CA LEU A 13 26.49 -10.26 -11.32
C LEU A 13 25.74 -11.60 -11.32
N HIS A 14 25.66 -12.23 -10.16
CA HIS A 14 24.81 -13.41 -9.94
C HIS A 14 23.42 -13.04 -9.39
N THR A 15 23.31 -11.86 -8.78
CA THR A 15 22.09 -11.36 -8.13
C THR A 15 21.84 -9.92 -8.54
N PHE A 16 20.60 -9.60 -8.87
CA PHE A 16 20.20 -8.24 -9.25
C PHE A 16 18.85 -7.87 -8.65
N TYR A 17 18.77 -6.69 -8.04
CA TYR A 17 17.58 -6.16 -7.37
C TYR A 17 17.14 -4.87 -8.06
N VAL A 18 15.87 -4.83 -8.46
CA VAL A 18 15.26 -3.64 -9.05
C VAL A 18 14.06 -3.25 -8.21
N ASN A 19 14.13 -2.06 -7.62
CA ASN A 19 13.02 -1.44 -6.92
C ASN A 19 12.63 -0.15 -7.66
N LEU A 20 11.41 -0.12 -8.21
CA LEU A 20 10.82 1.07 -8.81
C LEU A 20 10.02 1.82 -7.74
N CYS A 21 10.69 2.73 -7.04
CA CYS A 21 10.08 3.72 -6.15
C CYS A 21 9.92 5.07 -6.85
N HIS A 22 8.89 5.84 -6.50
CA HIS A 22 8.67 7.20 -6.99
C HIS A 22 9.45 8.24 -6.21
N ILE A 23 9.88 9.27 -6.93
CA ILE A 23 10.16 10.60 -6.38
C ILE A 23 8.96 11.48 -6.75
N ARG A 24 8.00 11.60 -5.82
CA ARG A 24 6.84 12.55 -5.77
C ARG A 24 6.45 13.36 -7.03
N ARG A 25 6.18 12.75 -8.19
CA ARG A 25 5.37 13.38 -9.26
C ARG A 25 4.29 12.45 -9.84
N PRO A 26 3.01 12.59 -9.45
CA PRO A 26 1.94 11.61 -9.73
C PRO A 26 1.48 11.50 -11.20
N PHE A 27 2.26 11.95 -12.19
CA PHE A 27 1.80 12.02 -13.59
C PHE A 27 2.76 11.44 -14.63
N ASP A 28 3.86 10.78 -14.25
CA ASP A 28 4.82 10.25 -15.23
C ASP A 28 4.94 8.71 -15.19
N HIS A 29 3.83 8.03 -15.47
CA HIS A 29 3.84 6.58 -15.75
C HIS A 29 4.78 6.22 -16.92
N ARG A 30 5.07 7.19 -17.82
CA ARG A 30 5.92 6.98 -19.00
C ARG A 30 7.39 6.77 -18.62
N LEU A 31 7.88 7.40 -17.55
CA LEU A 31 9.26 7.25 -17.08
C LEU A 31 9.59 5.83 -16.57
N HIS A 32 8.64 5.16 -15.91
CA HIS A 32 8.83 3.80 -15.38
C HIS A 32 8.75 2.75 -16.49
N GLY A 33 7.74 2.86 -17.36
CA GLY A 33 7.63 2.05 -18.57
C GLY A 33 8.86 2.19 -19.46
N ARG A 34 9.40 3.41 -19.61
CA ARG A 34 10.64 3.66 -20.38
C ARG A 34 11.86 2.93 -19.82
N ARG A 35 12.05 2.88 -18.50
CA ARG A 35 13.20 2.16 -17.90
C ARG A 35 13.07 0.65 -18.02
N LEU A 36 11.87 0.11 -17.81
CA LEU A 36 11.59 -1.31 -18.08
C LEU A 36 11.81 -1.63 -19.57
N TYR A 37 11.32 -0.76 -20.45
CA TYR A 37 11.52 -0.85 -21.90
C TYR A 37 13.00 -0.81 -22.28
N GLU A 38 13.80 0.07 -21.67
CA GLU A 38 15.25 0.11 -21.86
C GLU A 38 15.91 -1.21 -21.44
N MET A 39 15.53 -1.78 -20.27
CA MET A 39 16.01 -3.11 -19.85
C MET A 39 15.58 -4.23 -20.81
N ILE A 40 14.35 -4.17 -21.32
CA ILE A 40 13.82 -5.16 -22.28
C ILE A 40 14.54 -5.09 -23.62
N ASN A 41 15.03 -3.92 -24.03
CA ASN A 41 15.70 -3.72 -25.32
C ASN A 41 17.23 -3.72 -25.23
N GLN A 42 17.82 -3.95 -24.06
CA GLN A 42 19.26 -4.21 -23.96
C GLN A 42 19.56 -5.61 -24.52
N ASP A 43 20.43 -5.71 -25.52
CA ASP A 43 20.73 -6.96 -26.22
C ASP A 43 21.29 -8.06 -25.30
N ASP A 44 22.12 -7.69 -24.33
CA ASP A 44 22.77 -8.61 -23.40
C ASP A 44 22.26 -8.43 -21.96
N LEU A 45 21.25 -9.22 -21.57
CA LEU A 45 20.94 -9.38 -20.15
C LEU A 45 21.97 -10.33 -19.51
N PRO A 46 22.53 -9.99 -18.33
CA PRO A 46 23.45 -10.87 -17.61
C PRO A 46 22.82 -12.23 -17.32
N ASN A 47 23.64 -13.28 -17.27
CA ASN A 47 23.20 -14.62 -16.87
C ASN A 47 23.00 -14.69 -15.34
N LEU A 48 21.92 -14.05 -14.87
CA LEU A 48 21.56 -13.97 -13.47
C LEU A 48 21.08 -15.30 -12.92
N LYS A 49 21.39 -15.57 -11.66
CA LYS A 49 20.81 -16.68 -10.89
C LYS A 49 19.64 -16.19 -10.04
N CYS A 50 19.74 -14.98 -9.50
CA CYS A 50 18.75 -14.39 -8.61
C CYS A 50 18.30 -13.04 -9.16
N PHE A 51 17.00 -12.83 -9.21
CA PHE A 51 16.42 -11.54 -9.59
C PHE A 51 15.25 -11.21 -8.68
N SER A 52 15.16 -9.95 -8.25
CA SER A 52 13.95 -9.47 -7.60
C SER A 52 13.52 -8.14 -8.18
N PHE A 53 12.22 -8.04 -8.43
CA PHE A 53 11.57 -6.87 -8.96
C PHE A 53 10.43 -6.45 -8.05
N SER A 54 10.44 -5.18 -7.67
CA SER A 54 9.38 -4.55 -6.88
C SER A 54 8.89 -3.29 -7.59
N SER A 55 7.57 -3.20 -7.75
CA SER A 55 6.86 -2.01 -8.18
C SER A 55 5.84 -1.64 -7.12
N ASN A 56 6.00 -0.45 -6.53
CA ASN A 56 5.03 0.11 -5.59
C ASN A 56 3.90 0.88 -6.32
N TYR A 57 3.81 0.72 -7.65
CA TYR A 57 2.80 1.34 -8.49
C TYR A 57 2.05 0.29 -9.26
N GLU A 58 0.77 0.57 -9.43
CA GLU A 58 -0.07 -0.17 -10.34
C GLU A 58 0.46 -0.01 -11.77
N THR A 59 0.67 -1.14 -12.44
CA THR A 59 1.12 -1.21 -13.82
C THR A 59 0.09 -1.91 -14.69
N PHE A 60 -0.09 -1.39 -15.90
CA PHE A 60 -0.90 -2.00 -16.96
C PHE A 60 -0.04 -2.90 -17.87
N ASP A 61 1.29 -2.84 -17.71
CA ASP A 61 2.26 -3.38 -18.65
C ASP A 61 2.77 -4.76 -18.23
N TYR A 62 2.00 -5.51 -17.45
CA TYR A 62 2.44 -6.80 -16.94
C TYR A 62 2.67 -7.84 -18.05
N ASP A 63 1.70 -8.00 -18.97
CA ASP A 63 1.85 -8.91 -20.10
C ASP A 63 2.80 -8.36 -21.19
N GLU A 64 2.90 -7.04 -21.35
CA GLU A 64 3.67 -6.39 -22.42
C GLU A 64 5.13 -6.12 -22.08
N LEU A 65 5.45 -5.84 -20.81
CA LEU A 65 6.80 -5.48 -20.39
C LEU A 65 7.37 -6.48 -19.38
N ILE A 66 6.63 -6.79 -18.31
CA ILE A 66 7.18 -7.61 -17.21
C ILE A 66 7.41 -9.05 -17.67
N LEU A 67 6.40 -9.70 -18.25
CA LEU A 67 6.53 -11.09 -18.69
C LEU A 67 7.62 -11.28 -19.76
N PRO A 68 7.72 -10.46 -20.82
CA PRO A 68 8.82 -10.57 -21.78
C PRO A 68 10.20 -10.41 -21.16
N LEU A 69 10.39 -9.45 -20.24
CA LEU A 69 11.63 -9.29 -19.50
C LEU A 69 12.00 -10.58 -18.74
N LEU A 70 11.04 -11.14 -18.00
CA LEU A 70 11.21 -12.37 -17.25
C LEU A 70 11.58 -13.55 -18.15
N TYR A 71 10.99 -13.67 -19.35
CA TYR A 71 11.31 -14.78 -20.28
C TYR A 71 12.75 -14.74 -20.79
N ARG A 72 13.32 -13.54 -20.95
CA ARG A 72 14.75 -13.39 -21.29
C ARG A 72 15.67 -13.86 -20.17
N MET A 73 15.17 -13.90 -18.93
CA MET A 73 15.86 -14.40 -17.74
C MET A 73 15.38 -15.82 -17.34
N SER A 74 15.08 -16.67 -18.32
CA SER A 74 14.57 -18.04 -18.09
C SER A 74 15.51 -18.97 -17.30
N ASN A 75 16.79 -18.60 -17.15
CA ASN A 75 17.79 -19.36 -16.40
C ASN A 75 17.81 -19.09 -14.89
N LEU A 76 16.97 -18.18 -14.39
CA LEU A 76 16.92 -17.83 -12.97
C LEU A 76 16.67 -19.07 -12.09
N GLU A 77 17.43 -19.15 -11.00
CA GLU A 77 17.25 -20.10 -9.91
C GLU A 77 16.31 -19.53 -8.84
N GLN A 78 16.36 -18.21 -8.61
CA GLN A 78 15.53 -17.51 -7.63
C GLN A 78 14.86 -16.26 -8.21
N LEU A 79 13.58 -16.08 -7.93
CA LEU A 79 12.78 -14.94 -8.36
C LEU A 79 11.96 -14.36 -7.20
N GLY A 80 12.06 -13.04 -7.00
CA GLY A 80 11.20 -12.27 -6.09
C GLY A 80 10.34 -11.28 -6.86
N LEU A 81 9.01 -11.39 -6.84
CA LEU A 81 8.11 -10.45 -7.54
C LEU A 81 7.15 -9.75 -6.59
N TYR A 82 7.22 -8.42 -6.52
CA TYR A 82 6.32 -7.60 -5.69
C TYR A 82 5.62 -6.60 -6.60
N LEU A 83 4.37 -6.87 -6.96
CA LEU A 83 3.67 -6.19 -8.04
C LEU A 83 2.28 -5.71 -7.63
N LEU A 84 1.92 -4.52 -8.11
CA LEU A 84 0.54 -4.06 -8.19
C LEU A 84 0.21 -3.98 -9.67
N VAL A 85 -0.82 -4.70 -10.13
CA VAL A 85 -1.10 -4.87 -11.55
C VAL A 85 -2.57 -4.61 -11.83
N TYR A 86 -2.82 -3.82 -12.86
CA TYR A 86 -4.15 -3.72 -13.44
C TYR A 86 -4.29 -4.73 -14.58
N VAL A 87 -5.27 -5.62 -14.51
CA VAL A 87 -5.54 -6.63 -15.54
C VAL A 87 -6.95 -6.47 -16.09
N ASN A 88 -7.12 -6.64 -17.40
CA ASN A 88 -8.39 -6.32 -18.07
C ASN A 88 -9.49 -7.36 -17.75
N GLU A 89 -9.15 -8.64 -17.78
CA GLU A 89 -10.14 -9.71 -17.82
C GLU A 89 -10.21 -10.51 -16.52
N THR A 90 -9.09 -11.09 -16.09
CA THR A 90 -9.03 -12.04 -14.98
C THR A 90 -7.87 -11.75 -14.05
N PHE A 91 -8.06 -11.96 -12.75
CA PHE A 91 -6.98 -11.89 -11.77
C PHE A 91 -5.79 -12.77 -12.14
N ILE A 92 -4.61 -12.38 -11.64
CA ILE A 92 -3.43 -13.23 -11.68
C ILE A 92 -3.60 -14.27 -10.57
N ASP A 93 -3.79 -15.53 -10.95
CA ASP A 93 -3.95 -16.67 -10.05
C ASP A 93 -2.78 -17.67 -10.18
N GLY A 94 -2.85 -18.78 -9.45
CA GLY A 94 -1.83 -19.83 -9.49
C GLY A 94 -1.69 -20.50 -10.85
N ASN A 95 -2.78 -20.67 -11.60
CA ASN A 95 -2.73 -21.22 -12.95
C ASN A 95 -2.00 -20.29 -13.92
N HIS A 96 -2.27 -18.99 -13.80
CA HIS A 96 -1.61 -17.94 -14.56
C HIS A 96 -0.11 -17.94 -14.26
N LEU A 97 0.29 -17.88 -12.99
CA LEU A 97 1.71 -17.88 -12.61
C LEU A 97 2.42 -19.17 -13.05
N LYS A 98 1.76 -20.32 -12.94
CA LYS A 98 2.31 -21.60 -13.40
C LYS A 98 2.56 -21.59 -14.90
N LYS A 99 1.57 -21.17 -15.69
CA LYS A 99 1.63 -21.14 -17.15
C LYS A 99 2.61 -20.10 -17.68
N LYS A 100 2.58 -18.89 -17.13
CA LYS A 100 3.36 -17.76 -17.63
C LYS A 100 4.77 -17.75 -17.08
N ILE A 101 4.98 -18.03 -15.79
CA ILE A 101 6.30 -17.91 -15.15
C ILE A 101 6.95 -19.28 -14.97
N ILE A 102 6.37 -20.16 -14.13
CA ILE A 102 7.05 -21.39 -13.68
C ILE A 102 7.42 -22.29 -14.86
N ASN A 103 6.47 -22.57 -15.75
CA ASN A 103 6.70 -23.46 -16.89
C ASN A 103 7.77 -22.93 -17.87
N ARG A 104 8.08 -21.62 -17.83
CA ARG A 104 9.07 -20.97 -18.69
C ARG A 104 10.43 -20.78 -18.00
N MET A 105 10.52 -21.08 -16.71
CA MET A 105 11.74 -20.96 -15.90
C MET A 105 12.09 -22.30 -15.25
N PRO A 106 12.59 -23.28 -16.03
CA PRO A 106 12.79 -24.65 -15.54
C PRO A 106 13.85 -24.78 -14.43
N ARG A 107 14.68 -23.76 -14.23
CA ARG A 107 15.71 -23.72 -13.17
C ARG A 107 15.21 -23.08 -11.88
N LEU A 108 14.02 -22.48 -11.90
CA LEU A 108 13.47 -21.73 -10.77
C LEU A 108 13.15 -22.69 -9.63
N ASN A 109 13.94 -22.64 -8.56
CA ASN A 109 13.77 -23.44 -7.36
C ASN A 109 13.20 -22.64 -6.19
N GLN A 110 13.27 -21.30 -6.26
CA GLN A 110 12.68 -20.40 -5.28
C GLN A 110 11.93 -19.29 -5.99
N PHE A 111 10.62 -19.21 -5.72
CA PHE A 111 9.78 -18.12 -6.21
C PHE A 111 8.99 -17.55 -5.04
N THR A 112 9.31 -16.30 -4.70
CA THR A 112 8.63 -15.52 -3.66
C THR A 112 7.90 -14.39 -4.35
N PHE A 113 6.65 -14.15 -3.97
CA PHE A 113 5.90 -13.05 -4.57
C PHE A 113 4.87 -12.43 -3.62
N TYR A 114 4.50 -11.20 -3.95
CA TYR A 114 3.25 -10.55 -3.57
C TYR A 114 2.72 -9.85 -4.82
N ILE A 115 1.54 -10.24 -5.26
CA ILE A 115 0.92 -9.68 -6.44
C ILE A 115 -0.50 -9.27 -6.05
N ARG A 116 -0.77 -7.98 -6.11
CA ARG A 116 -2.13 -7.46 -6.16
C ARG A 116 -2.52 -7.30 -7.62
N SER A 117 -3.59 -7.94 -8.04
CA SER A 117 -4.20 -7.73 -9.35
C SER A 117 -5.57 -7.07 -9.20
N SER A 118 -5.80 -5.96 -9.89
CA SER A 118 -7.08 -5.23 -9.95
C SER A 118 -7.76 -5.46 -11.30
N ILE A 119 -9.09 -5.56 -11.32
CA ILE A 119 -9.91 -5.69 -12.54
C ILE A 119 -11.13 -4.78 -12.48
N TYR A 120 -11.62 -4.32 -13.65
CA TYR A 120 -12.98 -3.80 -13.77
C TYR A 120 -13.98 -4.96 -13.67
N THR A 121 -15.06 -4.76 -12.92
CA THR A 121 -16.14 -5.74 -12.73
C THR A 121 -17.40 -5.46 -13.51
N ASP A 122 -17.42 -4.37 -14.29
CA ASP A 122 -18.57 -4.01 -15.10
C ASP A 122 -19.06 -5.19 -15.95
N ASN A 123 -20.29 -5.64 -15.66
CA ASN A 123 -21.01 -6.74 -16.32
C ASN A 123 -20.42 -8.16 -16.14
N LYS A 124 -19.59 -8.43 -15.12
CA LYS A 124 -19.06 -9.77 -14.84
C LYS A 124 -19.96 -10.55 -13.87
N PHE A 125 -20.61 -11.62 -14.37
CA PHE A 125 -21.55 -12.43 -13.58
C PHE A 125 -20.93 -13.59 -12.80
N ASN A 126 -19.64 -13.91 -13.03
CA ASN A 126 -18.95 -15.05 -12.41
C ASN A 126 -17.56 -14.64 -11.94
N LEU A 127 -17.50 -13.91 -10.84
CA LEU A 127 -16.24 -13.48 -10.25
C LEU A 127 -15.74 -14.56 -9.26
N PRO A 128 -14.43 -14.91 -9.27
CA PRO A 128 -13.90 -16.02 -8.48
C PRO A 128 -13.88 -15.70 -6.98
N SER A 129 -14.35 -16.62 -6.14
CA SER A 129 -14.19 -16.45 -4.68
C SER A 129 -12.73 -16.52 -4.24
N THR A 130 -12.44 -16.11 -3.01
CA THR A 130 -11.14 -16.34 -2.38
C THR A 130 -10.76 -17.82 -2.41
N GLU A 131 -11.71 -18.72 -2.14
CA GLU A 131 -11.50 -20.16 -2.19
C GLU A 131 -11.19 -20.66 -3.60
N ASP A 132 -11.84 -20.10 -4.63
CA ASP A 132 -11.55 -20.45 -6.02
C ASP A 132 -10.13 -20.07 -6.42
N ILE A 133 -9.68 -18.87 -6.04
CA ILE A 133 -8.29 -18.44 -6.26
C ILE A 133 -7.32 -19.33 -5.47
N GLN A 134 -7.59 -19.58 -4.18
CA GLN A 134 -6.73 -20.39 -3.32
C GLN A 134 -6.52 -21.80 -3.87
N ARG A 135 -7.57 -22.41 -4.45
CA ARG A 135 -7.49 -23.75 -5.07
C ARG A 135 -6.52 -23.82 -6.25
N THR A 136 -6.24 -22.71 -6.93
CA THR A 136 -5.29 -22.67 -8.05
C THR A 136 -3.84 -22.87 -7.61
N PHE A 137 -3.56 -22.82 -6.31
CA PHE A 137 -2.23 -22.97 -5.71
C PHE A 137 -1.97 -24.35 -5.09
N ILE A 138 -2.88 -25.33 -5.20
CA ILE A 138 -2.73 -26.65 -4.57
C ILE A 138 -1.43 -27.37 -4.99
N ASP A 139 -1.03 -27.22 -6.25
CA ASP A 139 0.17 -27.86 -6.80
C ASP A 139 1.41 -26.94 -6.80
N PHE A 140 1.34 -25.77 -6.17
CA PHE A 140 2.46 -24.85 -6.11
C PHE A 140 3.48 -25.40 -5.11
N ARG A 141 4.65 -25.81 -5.59
CA ARG A 141 5.68 -26.51 -4.79
C ARG A 141 6.41 -25.63 -3.77
N ASN A 142 6.10 -24.35 -3.70
CA ASN A 142 6.78 -23.39 -2.83
C ASN A 142 5.96 -23.13 -1.56
N ASN A 143 6.52 -22.31 -0.67
CA ASN A 143 5.92 -21.73 0.53
C ASN A 143 4.39 -21.67 0.55
N GLU A 144 3.81 -21.74 1.75
CA GLU A 144 2.38 -21.45 1.94
C GLU A 144 1.97 -20.17 1.21
N ILE A 145 0.96 -20.29 0.35
CA ILE A 145 0.44 -19.17 -0.46
C ILE A 145 -0.88 -18.75 0.15
N ILE A 146 -1.01 -17.47 0.42
CA ILE A 146 -2.24 -16.87 0.91
C ILE A 146 -2.85 -16.06 -0.22
N SER A 147 -4.16 -16.19 -0.39
CA SER A 147 -4.93 -15.40 -1.32
C SER A 147 -6.18 -14.83 -0.66
N TYR A 148 -6.62 -13.67 -1.13
CA TYR A 148 -7.93 -13.12 -0.82
C TYR A 148 -8.40 -12.20 -1.93
N VAL A 149 -9.72 -12.13 -2.09
CA VAL A 149 -10.38 -11.36 -3.14
C VAL A 149 -11.37 -10.40 -2.48
N ASN A 150 -11.38 -9.14 -2.94
CA ASN A 150 -12.34 -8.13 -2.51
C ASN A 150 -13.06 -7.54 -3.71
N TYR A 151 -14.34 -7.28 -3.51
CA TYR A 151 -15.26 -6.77 -4.52
C TYR A 151 -15.75 -5.38 -4.12
N PHE A 152 -15.47 -4.38 -4.94
CA PHE A 152 -15.89 -3.00 -4.76
C PHE A 152 -17.03 -2.70 -5.75
N LEU A 153 -18.27 -2.81 -5.27
CA LEU A 153 -19.47 -2.74 -6.10
C LEU A 153 -19.78 -1.30 -6.55
N GLU A 154 -19.56 -0.31 -5.69
CA GLU A 154 -19.76 1.11 -6.02
C GLU A 154 -18.70 1.59 -7.03
N ALA A 155 -17.45 1.18 -6.85
CA ALA A 155 -16.31 1.52 -7.70
C ALA A 155 -16.25 0.69 -8.99
N LYS A 156 -17.04 -0.39 -9.09
CA LYS A 156 -17.01 -1.34 -10.22
C LYS A 156 -15.60 -1.90 -10.47
N GLU A 157 -14.88 -2.11 -9.38
CA GLU A 157 -13.53 -2.64 -9.36
C GLU A 157 -13.48 -3.86 -8.45
N SER A 158 -12.50 -4.72 -8.63
CA SER A 158 -12.17 -5.75 -7.66
C SER A 158 -10.69 -5.98 -7.64
N GLN A 159 -10.21 -6.47 -6.51
CA GLN A 159 -8.81 -6.80 -6.35
C GLN A 159 -8.64 -8.22 -5.82
N CYS A 160 -7.55 -8.84 -6.23
CA CYS A 160 -7.08 -10.11 -5.73
C CYS A 160 -5.64 -9.96 -5.29
N HIS A 161 -5.38 -10.29 -4.04
CA HIS A 161 -4.04 -10.36 -3.48
C HIS A 161 -3.62 -11.81 -3.38
N ILE A 162 -2.42 -12.09 -3.85
CA ILE A 162 -1.77 -13.40 -3.72
C ILE A 162 -0.33 -13.20 -3.24
N TYR A 163 0.11 -13.96 -2.26
CA TYR A 163 1.50 -13.85 -1.79
C TYR A 163 2.04 -15.12 -1.15
N SER A 164 3.37 -15.27 -1.23
CA SER A 164 4.12 -16.32 -0.55
C SER A 164 4.39 -15.93 0.90
N TYR A 165 4.22 -16.87 1.83
CA TYR A 165 4.51 -16.70 3.24
C TYR A 165 5.92 -17.23 3.61
N PRO A 166 6.68 -16.59 4.51
CA PRO A 166 6.41 -15.29 5.11
C PRO A 166 6.54 -14.15 4.08
N PRO A 167 5.75 -13.08 4.24
CA PRO A 167 5.79 -11.93 3.35
C PRO A 167 7.09 -11.14 3.58
N LEU A 168 7.87 -10.96 2.51
CA LEU A 168 9.13 -10.21 2.53
C LEU A 168 9.00 -8.83 1.87
N MET A 169 7.77 -8.38 1.59
CA MET A 169 7.51 -7.08 0.99
C MET A 169 7.63 -5.93 1.99
N GLU A 170 8.05 -4.77 1.48
CA GLU A 170 8.09 -3.51 2.23
C GLU A 170 6.76 -2.74 2.13
N TYR A 171 6.01 -2.93 1.04
CA TYR A 171 4.75 -2.25 0.77
C TYR A 171 3.58 -3.23 0.77
N TYR A 172 2.51 -2.88 1.49
CA TYR A 172 1.24 -3.60 1.48
C TYR A 172 0.11 -2.62 1.15
N GLY A 173 -0.41 -2.69 -0.07
CA GLY A 173 -1.42 -1.74 -0.55
C GLY A 173 -2.85 -2.24 -0.42
N ASP A 174 -3.77 -1.28 -0.30
CA ASP A 174 -5.22 -1.37 -0.46
C ASP A 174 -5.85 -2.50 0.36
N ILE A 175 -5.50 -2.49 1.64
CA ILE A 175 -6.07 -3.40 2.64
C ILE A 175 -7.53 -2.99 2.92
N THR A 176 -8.42 -3.98 2.92
CA THR A 176 -9.86 -3.83 3.18
C THR A 176 -10.23 -4.41 4.55
N ASN A 177 -11.49 -4.24 4.97
CA ASN A 177 -12.04 -4.82 6.20
C ASN A 177 -11.93 -6.35 6.28
N ASP A 178 -11.87 -7.03 5.13
CA ASP A 178 -11.74 -8.49 5.06
C ASP A 178 -10.32 -8.99 5.40
N PHE A 179 -9.38 -8.07 5.62
CA PHE A 179 -8.01 -8.42 6.00
C PHE A 179 -8.00 -9.29 7.27
N PRO A 180 -7.51 -10.54 7.18
CA PRO A 180 -7.62 -11.49 8.29
C PRO A 180 -6.65 -11.18 9.43
N GLY A 181 -5.69 -10.28 9.24
CA GLY A 181 -4.57 -10.07 10.14
C GLY A 181 -3.37 -10.94 9.77
N GLY A 182 -2.54 -11.25 10.77
CA GLY A 182 -1.23 -11.90 10.60
C GLY A 182 -0.09 -10.99 11.03
N LEU A 183 1.14 -11.48 11.02
CA LEU A 183 2.33 -10.70 11.39
C LEU A 183 3.21 -10.43 10.16
N PHE A 184 3.45 -9.15 9.88
CA PHE A 184 4.15 -8.68 8.68
C PHE A 184 5.34 -7.81 9.08
N GLU A 185 6.43 -8.44 9.55
CA GLU A 185 7.58 -7.75 10.14
C GLU A 185 8.39 -6.91 9.14
N TYR A 186 8.30 -7.19 7.84
CA TYR A 186 9.05 -6.51 6.79
C TYR A 186 8.29 -5.33 6.16
N VAL A 187 6.97 -5.25 6.36
CA VAL A 187 6.16 -4.18 5.79
C VAL A 187 6.41 -2.88 6.56
N ARG A 188 6.66 -1.80 5.81
CA ARG A 188 6.91 -0.44 6.31
C ARG A 188 5.85 0.54 5.83
N VAL A 189 5.25 0.28 4.68
CA VAL A 189 4.27 1.16 4.05
C VAL A 189 2.96 0.41 3.86
N VAL A 190 1.87 0.98 4.38
CA VAL A 190 0.54 0.39 4.31
C VAL A 190 -0.44 1.40 3.72
N SER A 191 -1.29 0.96 2.79
CA SER A 191 -2.49 1.71 2.40
C SER A 191 -3.77 0.94 2.72
N LEU A 192 -4.78 1.65 3.21
CA LEU A 192 -6.11 1.14 3.53
C LEU A 192 -7.12 1.78 2.58
N ASN A 193 -7.94 0.96 1.93
CA ASN A 193 -8.99 1.43 1.02
C ASN A 193 -10.16 0.44 1.00
N ASP A 194 -11.38 0.92 1.24
CA ASP A 194 -12.58 0.08 1.24
C ASP A 194 -13.83 0.95 0.97
N GLU A 195 -14.89 0.32 0.47
CA GLU A 195 -16.22 0.91 0.33
C GLU A 195 -16.99 0.90 1.65
N HIS A 196 -16.60 0.04 2.60
CA HIS A 196 -17.18 -0.03 3.93
C HIS A 196 -16.36 0.78 4.94
N PRO A 197 -17.00 1.38 5.96
CA PRO A 197 -16.28 2.11 7.00
C PRO A 197 -15.22 1.26 7.73
N PHE A 198 -14.12 1.90 8.14
CA PHE A 198 -13.13 1.27 9.02
C PHE A 198 -13.41 1.60 10.49
N GLU A 199 -13.78 0.61 11.29
CA GLU A 199 -13.98 0.80 12.74
C GLU A 199 -12.65 0.77 13.51
N HIS A 200 -12.65 1.21 14.76
CA HIS A 200 -11.45 1.25 15.60
C HIS A 200 -10.74 -0.11 15.74
N GLU A 201 -11.51 -1.19 15.86
CA GLU A 201 -10.96 -2.56 15.97
C GLU A 201 -10.21 -2.98 14.71
N PHE A 202 -10.54 -2.39 13.55
CA PHE A 202 -9.77 -2.58 12.32
C PHE A 202 -8.40 -1.91 12.43
N PHE A 203 -8.32 -0.66 12.86
CA PHE A 203 -7.04 0.03 13.07
C PHE A 203 -6.16 -0.68 14.11
N LEU A 204 -6.76 -1.25 15.16
CA LEU A 204 -6.05 -2.08 16.13
C LEU A 204 -5.49 -3.37 15.50
N ARG A 205 -6.25 -4.00 14.59
CA ARG A 205 -5.78 -5.16 13.81
C ARG A 205 -4.61 -4.78 12.91
N ILE A 206 -4.71 -3.65 12.20
CA ILE A 206 -3.63 -3.10 11.37
C ILE A 206 -2.37 -2.86 12.20
N GLN A 207 -2.49 -2.19 13.34
CA GLN A 207 -1.34 -1.91 14.21
C GLN A 207 -0.64 -3.19 14.68
N LYS A 208 -1.41 -4.22 15.08
CA LYS A 208 -0.85 -5.52 15.50
C LYS A 208 -0.21 -6.29 14.35
N SER A 209 -0.75 -6.15 13.14
CA SER A 209 -0.24 -6.83 11.97
C SER A 209 1.03 -6.21 11.41
N PHE A 210 1.21 -4.90 11.56
CA PHE A 210 2.32 -4.14 11.01
C PHE A 210 3.07 -3.39 12.13
N PRO A 211 3.75 -4.10 13.05
CA PRO A 211 4.35 -3.49 14.24
C PRO A 211 5.45 -2.47 13.92
N PHE A 212 6.07 -2.55 12.73
CA PHE A 212 7.14 -1.66 12.27
C PHE A 212 6.67 -0.71 11.15
N MET A 213 5.36 -0.49 11.01
CA MET A 213 4.82 0.41 9.99
C MET A 213 5.33 1.85 10.19
N GLU A 214 5.93 2.40 9.14
CA GLU A 214 6.45 3.76 9.08
C GLU A 214 5.50 4.72 8.38
N GLN A 215 4.72 4.24 7.42
CA GLN A 215 3.81 5.04 6.63
C GLN A 215 2.44 4.39 6.55
N LEU A 216 1.40 5.17 6.86
CA LEU A 216 0.01 4.76 6.75
C LEU A 216 -0.75 5.75 5.87
N THR A 217 -1.37 5.24 4.82
CA THR A 217 -2.34 5.98 4.01
C THR A 217 -3.73 5.40 4.24
N VAL A 218 -4.71 6.25 4.53
CA VAL A 218 -6.11 5.84 4.66
C VAL A 218 -6.93 6.55 3.61
N ILE A 219 -7.73 5.80 2.86
CA ILE A 219 -8.65 6.31 1.86
C ILE A 219 -10.01 5.69 2.17
N ASN A 220 -10.92 6.47 2.73
CA ASN A 220 -12.27 6.02 3.01
C ASN A 220 -13.18 7.22 3.28
N HIS A 221 -14.19 7.40 2.44
CA HIS A 221 -15.11 8.54 2.55
C HIS A 221 -16.36 8.26 3.37
N LYS A 222 -16.58 7.00 3.80
CA LYS A 222 -17.73 6.64 4.61
C LYS A 222 -17.47 6.93 6.08
N PRO A 223 -18.44 7.47 6.82
CA PRO A 223 -18.33 7.67 8.27
C PRO A 223 -18.25 6.33 9.01
N GLN A 224 -17.61 6.31 10.18
CA GLN A 224 -17.63 5.16 11.08
C GLN A 224 -19.05 4.92 11.58
N ASN A 225 -19.48 3.64 11.65
CA ASN A 225 -20.80 3.32 12.17
C ASN A 225 -20.82 3.42 13.68
N ARG A 226 -19.74 3.01 14.35
CA ARG A 226 -19.60 3.05 15.81
C ARG A 226 -18.91 4.34 16.20
N LYS A 227 -19.69 5.42 16.24
CA LYS A 227 -19.17 6.70 16.75
C LYS A 227 -18.76 6.53 18.20
N GLN A 228 -17.47 6.71 18.45
CA GLN A 228 -16.92 6.83 19.81
C GLN A 228 -17.21 8.21 20.44
N SER A 229 -18.23 8.92 19.94
CA SER A 229 -18.58 10.24 20.45
C SER A 229 -18.97 10.15 21.92
N TYR A 230 -18.60 11.20 22.66
CA TYR A 230 -18.79 11.52 24.08
C TYR A 230 -20.12 11.15 24.77
N GLU A 231 -21.13 10.65 24.04
CA GLU A 231 -22.33 10.11 24.65
C GLU A 231 -22.00 8.78 25.32
N SER A 232 -22.11 8.81 26.64
CA SER A 232 -21.86 7.76 27.62
C SER A 232 -22.74 6.53 27.39
N ASN A 233 -22.54 5.82 26.29
CA ASN A 233 -22.94 4.43 26.19
C ASN A 233 -21.81 3.60 26.80
N ILE A 234 -22.22 2.73 27.73
CA ILE A 234 -21.40 1.94 28.65
C ILE A 234 -20.36 1.07 27.91
N ASP A 235 -20.53 0.85 26.60
CA ASP A 235 -19.63 0.06 25.75
C ASP A 235 -18.42 0.84 25.19
N ASN A 236 -18.44 2.18 25.18
CA ASN A 236 -17.36 3.00 24.60
C ASN A 236 -16.19 3.28 25.57
N GLN A 237 -16.27 2.85 26.83
CA GLN A 237 -15.29 3.26 27.87
C GLN A 237 -14.00 2.44 27.93
N ASN A 238 -13.85 1.38 27.13
CA ASN A 238 -12.71 0.45 27.23
C ASN A 238 -12.02 0.11 25.89
N LEU A 239 -12.11 0.96 24.87
CA LEU A 239 -11.29 0.76 23.67
C LEU A 239 -9.85 1.17 23.97
N SER A 240 -8.91 0.29 23.63
CA SER A 240 -7.48 0.50 23.91
C SER A 240 -6.93 1.57 23.00
N VAL A 241 -6.16 2.51 23.56
CA VAL A 241 -5.40 3.47 22.75
C VAL A 241 -4.47 2.70 21.81
N ILE A 242 -4.52 3.03 20.52
CA ILE A 242 -3.68 2.41 19.50
C ILE A 242 -2.34 3.14 19.44
N GLU A 243 -1.25 2.43 19.69
CA GLU A 243 0.09 3.01 19.70
C GLU A 243 0.84 2.70 18.40
N TYR A 244 1.14 3.75 17.64
CA TYR A 244 1.92 3.66 16.40
C TYR A 244 3.36 4.13 16.66
N PHE A 245 4.21 3.21 17.12
CA PHE A 245 5.58 3.53 17.54
C PHE A 245 6.50 3.99 16.42
N PHE A 246 6.39 3.40 15.24
CA PHE A 246 7.31 3.66 14.12
C PHE A 246 6.70 4.58 13.05
N LEU A 247 5.42 4.91 13.18
CA LEU A 247 4.71 5.73 12.20
C LEU A 247 5.32 7.14 12.17
N ASN A 248 5.88 7.48 11.02
CA ASN A 248 6.47 8.77 10.75
C ASN A 248 5.74 9.54 9.64
N THR A 249 4.85 8.88 8.89
CA THR A 249 4.03 9.50 7.86
C THR A 249 2.59 9.00 7.95
N LEU A 250 1.65 9.92 8.05
CA LEU A 250 0.21 9.63 8.03
C LEU A 250 -0.45 10.45 6.91
N ASP A 251 -1.07 9.78 5.95
CA ASP A 251 -1.86 10.40 4.89
C ASP A 251 -3.34 10.07 5.06
N ILE A 252 -4.10 11.11 5.41
CA ILE A 252 -5.55 11.09 5.59
C ILE A 252 -6.19 12.25 4.83
N ILE A 253 -5.64 12.62 3.66
CA ILE A 253 -6.22 13.67 2.81
C ILE A 253 -7.61 13.25 2.31
N ASN A 254 -7.75 12.00 1.89
CA ASN A 254 -8.94 11.48 1.23
C ASN A 254 -9.79 10.63 2.18
N THR A 255 -10.06 11.15 3.38
CA THR A 255 -10.85 10.44 4.40
C THR A 255 -12.04 11.25 4.89
N HIS A 256 -13.03 10.56 5.44
CA HIS A 256 -14.06 11.17 6.29
C HIS A 256 -13.47 11.75 7.58
N ASP A 257 -14.19 12.71 8.19
CA ASP A 257 -13.76 13.40 9.42
C ASP A 257 -13.57 12.44 10.61
N ASP A 258 -14.37 11.38 10.69
CA ASP A 258 -14.30 10.35 11.74
C ASP A 258 -12.90 9.71 11.84
N TYR A 259 -12.21 9.51 10.71
CA TYR A 259 -10.84 8.98 10.70
C TYR A 259 -9.82 10.01 11.17
N ILE A 260 -10.06 11.29 10.89
CA ILE A 260 -9.24 12.36 11.45
C ILE A 260 -9.43 12.41 12.97
N GLU A 261 -10.65 12.21 13.46
CA GLU A 261 -10.88 12.05 14.90
C GLU A 261 -10.15 10.80 15.46
N GLU A 262 -10.23 9.67 14.75
CA GLU A 262 -9.54 8.43 15.11
C GLU A 262 -8.04 8.62 15.39
N PHE A 263 -7.37 9.39 14.54
CA PHE A 263 -5.93 9.62 14.62
C PHE A 263 -5.55 10.83 15.51
N LEU A 264 -6.31 11.92 15.49
CA LEU A 264 -5.92 13.13 16.21
C LEU A 264 -6.33 13.14 17.68
N PHE A 265 -7.34 12.37 18.09
CA PHE A 265 -7.67 12.26 19.52
C PHE A 265 -6.65 11.40 20.27
N ASP A 266 -6.15 11.94 21.37
CA ASP A 266 -5.21 11.26 22.26
C ASP A 266 -5.84 10.12 23.06
N THR A 267 -7.16 10.11 23.20
CA THR A 267 -7.93 9.01 23.80
C THR A 267 -8.07 7.80 22.89
N LYS A 268 -7.69 7.91 21.61
CA LYS A 268 -7.88 6.86 20.60
C LYS A 268 -6.56 6.35 20.03
N THR A 269 -5.68 7.29 19.70
CA THR A 269 -4.40 6.99 19.06
C THR A 269 -3.27 7.71 19.79
N TYR A 270 -2.11 7.08 19.85
CA TYR A 270 -0.88 7.71 20.30
C TYR A 270 0.21 7.58 19.23
N PHE A 271 0.74 8.73 18.81
CA PHE A 271 1.95 8.80 17.97
C PHE A 271 3.21 9.00 18.80
N GLN A 272 4.36 8.63 18.24
CA GLN A 272 5.64 9.20 18.64
C GLN A 272 5.78 10.63 18.08
N ASN A 273 6.78 11.37 18.57
CA ASN A 273 7.13 12.66 17.98
C ASN A 273 7.60 12.49 16.53
N ASN A 274 7.58 13.57 15.75
CA ASN A 274 8.19 13.65 14.42
C ASN A 274 7.34 13.07 13.27
N VAL A 275 6.01 13.10 13.41
CA VAL A 275 5.08 12.63 12.37
C VAL A 275 4.85 13.69 11.30
N TYR A 276 4.96 13.27 10.03
CA TYR A 276 4.51 14.01 8.88
C TYR A 276 3.04 13.70 8.59
N LEU A 277 2.17 14.70 8.75
CA LEU A 277 0.73 14.56 8.51
C LEU A 277 0.34 15.19 7.17
N GLN A 278 -0.42 14.46 6.36
CA GLN A 278 -1.09 14.96 5.18
C GLN A 278 -2.60 14.90 5.37
N ILE A 279 -3.29 16.03 5.20
CA ILE A 279 -4.71 16.15 5.57
C ILE A 279 -5.46 17.23 4.77
N ASN A 280 -6.77 17.06 4.59
CA ASN A 280 -7.63 18.12 4.07
C ASN A 280 -7.84 19.24 5.11
N TYR A 281 -7.59 20.49 4.72
CA TYR A 281 -7.66 21.63 5.64
C TYR A 281 -9.06 21.87 6.23
N GLU A 282 -10.11 21.75 5.43
CA GLU A 282 -11.48 22.02 5.90
C GLU A 282 -11.95 20.94 6.87
N SER A 283 -11.61 19.68 6.62
CA SER A 283 -11.86 18.59 7.56
C SER A 283 -11.09 18.75 8.87
N LEU A 284 -9.80 19.09 8.79
CA LEU A 284 -8.98 19.38 9.98
C LEU A 284 -9.60 20.53 10.81
N LYS A 285 -10.06 21.59 10.16
CA LYS A 285 -10.71 22.73 10.80
C LYS A 285 -12.00 22.33 11.50
N ARG A 286 -12.83 21.44 10.92
CA ARG A 286 -14.04 20.92 11.58
C ARG A 286 -13.71 20.08 12.81
N VAL A 287 -12.81 19.11 12.68
CA VAL A 287 -12.45 18.19 13.77
C VAL A 287 -11.81 18.90 14.95
N THR A 288 -10.95 19.90 14.69
CA THR A 288 -10.28 20.69 15.72
C THR A 288 -11.13 21.85 16.25
N HIS A 289 -12.38 21.99 15.81
CA HIS A 289 -13.26 23.11 16.12
C HIS A 289 -12.58 24.47 15.87
N ASN A 290 -12.17 24.74 14.62
CA ASN A 290 -11.38 25.92 14.28
C ASN A 290 -10.09 26.08 15.10
N PHE A 291 -9.42 24.96 15.38
CA PHE A 291 -8.16 24.93 16.15
C PHE A 291 -8.30 25.38 17.62
N THR A 292 -9.43 25.06 18.26
CA THR A 292 -9.67 25.35 19.69
C THR A 292 -9.94 24.11 20.55
N ARG A 293 -10.06 22.93 19.95
CA ARG A 293 -10.37 21.69 20.68
C ARG A 293 -9.15 21.16 21.43
N ASP A 294 -9.20 20.97 22.74
CA ASP A 294 -8.01 20.49 23.48
C ASP A 294 -7.72 18.99 23.29
N ALA A 295 -8.76 18.17 23.11
CA ALA A 295 -8.64 16.70 23.00
C ALA A 295 -7.77 16.22 21.82
N THR A 296 -7.59 17.05 20.79
CA THR A 296 -6.74 16.73 19.63
C THR A 296 -5.33 17.33 19.74
N ARG A 297 -5.12 18.24 20.70
CA ARG A 297 -3.90 19.05 20.79
C ARG A 297 -2.67 18.20 21.09
N VAL A 298 -2.78 17.18 21.93
CA VAL A 298 -1.65 16.31 22.29
C VAL A 298 -1.03 15.66 21.05
N ASN A 299 -1.82 15.00 20.20
CA ASN A 299 -1.28 14.40 18.98
C ASN A 299 -0.86 15.47 17.94
N CYS A 300 -1.58 16.59 17.83
CA CYS A 300 -1.17 17.69 16.95
C CYS A 300 0.21 18.26 17.30
N THR A 301 0.60 18.30 18.58
CA THR A 301 1.95 18.74 18.99
C THR A 301 3.06 17.79 18.57
N LYS A 302 2.75 16.54 18.22
CA LYS A 302 3.75 15.55 17.78
C LYS A 302 4.07 15.66 16.29
N ILE A 303 3.29 16.45 15.55
CA ILE A 303 3.44 16.66 14.11
C ILE A 303 4.60 17.64 13.86
N ASN A 304 5.62 17.21 13.12
CA ASN A 304 6.80 18.04 12.75
C ASN A 304 6.68 18.65 11.34
N LYS A 305 5.84 18.07 10.50
CA LYS A 305 5.60 18.46 9.13
C LYS A 305 4.12 18.29 8.87
N LEU A 306 3.51 19.33 8.32
CA LEU A 306 2.09 19.31 8.01
C LEU A 306 1.94 19.72 6.54
N TYR A 307 1.35 18.86 5.75
CA TYR A 307 0.87 19.19 4.42
C TYR A 307 -0.64 19.28 4.47
N VAL A 308 -1.16 20.48 4.23
CA VAL A 308 -2.60 20.69 4.12
C VAL A 308 -3.00 20.85 2.66
N HIS A 309 -3.92 20.00 2.22
CA HIS A 309 -4.61 20.19 0.96
C HIS A 309 -5.71 21.23 1.17
N CYS A 310 -5.60 22.39 0.53
CA CYS A 310 -6.52 23.50 0.75
C CYS A 310 -6.97 24.15 -0.56
N GLY A 311 -8.27 24.41 -0.69
CA GLY A 311 -8.81 25.29 -1.73
C GLY A 311 -8.79 26.77 -1.34
N SER A 312 -8.38 27.10 -0.11
CA SER A 312 -8.50 28.43 0.49
C SER A 312 -7.23 28.84 1.27
N LYS A 313 -7.19 30.07 1.80
CA LYS A 313 -6.06 30.54 2.63
C LYS A 313 -6.17 29.95 4.04
N CYS A 314 -5.09 29.36 4.54
CA CYS A 314 -5.02 28.83 5.90
C CYS A 314 -5.09 29.94 6.96
N SER A 315 -5.73 29.64 8.09
CA SER A 315 -5.82 30.52 9.27
C SER A 315 -4.48 30.65 9.97
N ASN A 316 -4.21 31.81 10.57
CA ASN A 316 -3.04 32.01 11.42
C ASN A 316 -3.04 31.08 12.65
N SER A 317 -4.23 30.71 13.15
CA SER A 317 -4.37 29.80 14.30
C SER A 317 -3.86 28.38 14.03
N LEU A 318 -3.66 28.00 12.76
CA LEU A 318 -3.10 26.70 12.41
C LEU A 318 -1.68 26.54 12.98
N GLN A 319 -0.84 27.57 12.89
CA GLN A 319 0.55 27.49 13.37
C GLN A 319 0.61 27.39 14.89
N GLU A 320 -0.30 28.07 15.60
CA GLU A 320 -0.40 27.98 17.07
C GLU A 320 -0.82 26.58 17.53
N TYR A 321 -1.66 25.93 16.74
CA TYR A 321 -2.19 24.59 17.02
C TYR A 321 -1.21 23.47 16.68
N PHE A 322 -0.30 23.71 15.73
CA PHE A 322 0.79 22.82 15.32
C PHE A 322 2.15 23.51 15.56
N PRO A 323 2.54 23.75 16.82
CA PRO A 323 3.65 24.65 17.16
C PRO A 323 5.01 24.21 16.60
N TYR A 324 5.22 22.91 16.40
CA TYR A 324 6.48 22.35 15.91
C TYR A 324 6.44 21.98 14.42
N ALA A 325 5.30 22.14 13.75
CA ALA A 325 5.15 21.70 12.38
C ALA A 325 5.74 22.72 11.39
N LYS A 326 6.53 22.22 10.44
CA LYS A 326 6.79 22.90 9.17
C LYS A 326 5.58 22.72 8.28
N ILE A 327 4.80 23.79 8.12
CA ILE A 327 3.54 23.75 7.37
C ILE A 327 3.80 24.05 5.90
N SER A 328 3.22 23.23 5.04
CA SER A 328 3.21 23.38 3.58
C SER A 328 1.78 23.22 3.07
N HIS A 329 1.50 23.85 1.92
CA HIS A 329 0.16 23.92 1.36
C HIS A 329 0.18 23.41 -0.08
N GLY A 330 -0.79 22.55 -0.41
CA GLY A 330 -1.11 22.19 -1.78
C GLY A 330 -2.37 22.91 -2.23
N GLY A 331 -2.32 23.56 -3.39
CA GLY A 331 -3.48 24.15 -4.06
C GLY A 331 -3.76 23.45 -5.38
N ILE A 332 -5.04 23.47 -5.78
CA ILE A 332 -5.42 23.26 -7.18
C ILE A 332 -4.93 24.51 -7.92
N PHE A 333 -3.95 24.35 -8.82
CA PHE A 333 -3.60 25.39 -9.80
C PHE A 333 -4.64 25.44 -10.92
#